data_AF-A0A6N2ULG2-F1
#
_entry.id   AF-A0A6N2ULG2-F1
#
_cell.length_a   1.000
_cell.length_b   1.000
_cell.length_c   1.000
_cell.angle_alpha   90.00
_cell.angle_beta   90.00
_cell.angle_gamma   90.00
#
_symmetry.space_group_name_H-M   'P 1'
#
loop_
_entity.id
_entity.type
_entity.pdbx_description
1 polymer ?
#
loop_
_entity_poly.entity_id
_entity_poly.type
_entity_poly.pdbx_seq_one_letter_code
_entity_poly.pdbx_strand_id
1 'polypeptide(L)'
;MRMKEDAMKNGQTKPGYNLQTGTENQFIIDFRLFPNPTDTLTLIPFFHSFQHRYNRLPGIGVADSGYGSEENYRFMQENGIEAFVKYNYFHKEQRPRYTPNPFHAESLHYNAGEDYYVCPMGQHMNRIGTRHDKTASGYITESARYKAQRCEGCPLHGSCFKARGNRIIEVNHRLNQYKRQARERLVSEEGVRHRGRRCIEPEAVFGQMKYNMAYRRFRHVGEDKVTMDFAFFAIAFNIKKMCAKLRKTGKELITLTKSIFIGLFITRYNGNIATCYQMNEKKAA
;
A
#
# COMPACT_ATOMS: atom_id res chain seq x y z
N MET A 1 19.63 5.01 7.07
CA MET A 1 18.25 5.31 6.65
C MET A 1 17.92 6.79 6.86
N ARG A 2 17.23 7.45 5.92
CA ARG A 2 16.67 8.79 6.18
C ARG A 2 15.42 8.63 7.03
N MET A 3 15.41 9.27 8.20
CA MET A 3 14.28 9.16 9.13
C MET A 3 13.18 10.13 8.74
N LYS A 4 11.91 9.68 8.75
CA LYS A 4 10.75 10.57 8.54
C LYS A 4 10.66 11.65 9.62
N GLU A 5 11.04 11.28 10.85
CA GLU A 5 11.14 12.19 11.99
C GLU A 5 12.61 12.44 12.29
N ASP A 6 13.21 13.43 11.60
CA ASP A 6 14.56 13.91 11.90
C ASP A 6 14.50 15.24 12.64
N ALA A 7 14.83 15.20 13.94
CA ALA A 7 14.91 16.40 14.77
C ALA A 7 15.92 17.44 14.23
N MET A 8 16.99 16.99 13.56
CA MET A 8 18.02 17.87 13.01
C MET A 8 17.68 18.40 11.61
N LYS A 9 16.67 17.82 10.93
CA LYS A 9 16.25 18.11 9.55
C LYS A 9 17.42 18.25 8.56
N ASN A 10 18.55 17.60 8.81
CA ASN A 10 19.78 17.77 8.04
C ASN A 10 19.93 16.74 6.92
N GLY A 11 18.97 15.82 6.82
CA GLY A 11 18.92 14.80 5.76
C GLY A 11 20.00 13.72 5.88
N GLN A 12 20.75 13.69 6.99
CA GLN A 12 21.75 12.67 7.26
C GLN A 12 21.09 11.30 7.42
N THR A 13 21.79 10.28 6.93
CA THR A 13 21.36 8.91 7.16
C THR A 13 21.73 8.49 8.58
N LYS A 14 20.78 7.87 9.27
CA LYS A 14 20.97 7.33 10.61
C LYS A 14 20.89 5.80 10.59
N PRO A 15 21.62 5.09 11.47
CA PRO A 15 21.44 3.67 11.63
C PRO A 15 20.00 3.39 12.05
N GLY A 16 19.38 2.38 11.44
CA GLY A 16 18.01 1.99 11.77
C GLY A 16 17.45 1.00 10.76
N TYR A 17 16.40 0.33 11.19
CA TYR A 17 15.72 -0.72 10.44
C TYR A 17 14.40 -0.22 9.88
N ASN A 18 14.05 -0.73 8.71
CA ASN A 18 12.74 -0.58 8.11
C ASN A 18 11.86 -1.70 8.66
N LEU A 19 10.97 -1.33 9.56
CA LEU A 19 10.00 -2.23 10.16
C LEU A 19 8.81 -2.39 9.23
N GLN A 20 8.59 -3.61 8.75
CA GLN A 20 7.38 -4.00 8.05
C GLN A 20 6.49 -4.82 8.96
N THR A 21 5.20 -4.53 8.94
CA THR A 21 4.19 -5.23 9.73
C THR A 21 3.02 -5.64 8.85
N GLY A 22 2.58 -6.88 9.03
CA GLY A 22 1.32 -7.39 8.53
C GLY A 22 0.27 -7.23 9.61
N THR A 23 -0.92 -6.74 9.24
CA THR A 23 -2.02 -6.55 10.18
C THR A 23 -3.30 -7.15 9.66
N GLU A 24 -4.08 -7.74 10.56
CA GLU A 24 -5.43 -8.21 10.27
C GLU A 24 -6.34 -7.95 11.48
N ASN A 25 -7.51 -7.32 11.24
CA ASN A 25 -8.42 -6.89 12.29
C ASN A 25 -7.72 -6.05 13.38
N GLN A 26 -6.72 -5.27 12.94
CA GLN A 26 -5.79 -4.47 13.73
C GLN A 26 -4.95 -5.27 14.76
N PHE A 27 -4.79 -6.57 14.57
CA PHE A 27 -3.76 -7.38 15.24
C PHE A 27 -2.51 -7.42 14.38
N ILE A 28 -1.34 -7.45 15.01
CA ILE A 28 -0.08 -7.69 14.32
C ILE A 28 0.04 -9.19 14.11
N ILE A 29 0.03 -9.65 12.85
CA ILE A 29 0.13 -11.07 12.51
C ILE A 29 1.57 -11.46 12.16
N ASP A 30 2.29 -10.58 11.48
CA ASP A 30 3.69 -10.78 11.18
C ASP A 30 4.45 -9.45 11.17
N PHE A 31 5.75 -9.51 11.39
CA PHE A 31 6.63 -8.37 11.28
C PHE A 31 8.02 -8.81 10.87
N ARG A 32 8.76 -7.90 10.22
CA ARG A 32 10.16 -8.12 9.88
C ARG A 32 10.91 -6.79 9.83
N LEU A 33 12.19 -6.86 10.18
CA LEU A 33 13.11 -5.73 10.11
C LEU A 33 13.98 -5.89 8.87
N PHE A 34 14.18 -4.79 8.14
CA PHE A 34 15.02 -4.77 6.96
C PHE A 34 16.07 -3.66 7.05
N PRO A 35 17.31 -3.90 6.59
CA PRO A 35 18.32 -2.84 6.49
C PRO A 35 18.02 -1.89 5.32
N ASN A 36 17.19 -2.31 4.37
CA ASN A 36 16.89 -1.57 3.14
C ASN A 36 16.10 -0.28 3.43
N PRO A 37 16.54 0.87 2.88
CA PRO A 37 15.84 2.15 3.07
C PRO A 37 14.52 2.25 2.30
N THR A 38 14.34 1.44 1.26
CA THR A 38 13.14 1.43 0.40
C THR A 38 12.32 0.16 0.64
N ASP A 39 11.01 0.27 0.46
CA ASP A 39 10.06 -0.83 0.72
C ASP A 39 9.99 -1.85 -0.43
N THR A 40 10.47 -1.49 -1.61
CA THR A 40 10.28 -2.31 -2.82
C THR A 40 10.87 -3.72 -2.67
N LEU A 41 12.01 -3.86 -2.00
CA LEU A 41 12.72 -5.13 -1.82
C LEU A 41 12.28 -5.92 -0.59
N THR A 42 11.35 -5.39 0.21
CA THR A 42 10.98 -6.02 1.49
C THR A 42 9.78 -6.96 1.33
N LEU A 43 8.94 -6.79 0.30
CA LEU A 43 7.69 -7.56 0.11
C LEU A 43 7.94 -9.06 0.01
N ILE A 44 8.76 -9.50 -0.95
CA ILE A 44 8.98 -10.93 -1.23
C ILE A 44 9.60 -11.63 -0.01
N PRO A 45 10.69 -11.12 0.61
CA PRO A 45 11.20 -11.69 1.85
C PRO A 45 10.19 -11.70 3.01
N PHE A 46 9.31 -10.68 3.08
CA PHE A 46 8.25 -10.63 4.07
C PHE A 46 7.18 -11.71 3.82
N PHE A 47 6.78 -11.94 2.57
CA PHE A 47 5.82 -13.00 2.23
C PHE A 47 6.41 -14.39 2.42
N HIS A 48 7.71 -14.61 2.16
CA HIS A 48 8.36 -15.87 2.52
C HIS A 48 8.42 -16.09 4.04
N SER A 49 8.66 -15.04 4.84
CA SER A 49 8.55 -15.10 6.30
C SER A 49 7.16 -15.55 6.75
N PHE A 50 6.14 -14.93 6.16
CA PHE A 50 4.74 -15.27 6.42
C PHE A 50 4.44 -16.73 6.04
N GLN A 51 4.90 -17.16 4.86
CA GLN A 51 4.74 -18.53 4.40
C GLN A 51 5.40 -19.54 5.34
N HIS A 52 6.62 -19.26 5.81
CA HIS A 52 7.30 -20.13 6.77
C HIS A 52 6.52 -20.25 8.09
N ARG A 53 5.91 -19.15 8.56
CA ARG A 53 5.15 -19.15 9.82
C ARG A 53 3.80 -19.85 9.71
N TYR A 54 3.09 -19.64 8.61
CA TYR A 54 1.69 -20.07 8.46
C TYR A 54 1.51 -21.24 7.49
N ASN A 55 2.60 -21.74 6.93
CA ASN A 55 2.64 -22.76 5.87
C ASN A 55 1.76 -22.41 4.65
N ARG A 56 1.56 -21.12 4.40
CA ARG A 56 0.76 -20.60 3.27
C ARG A 56 1.09 -19.15 2.98
N LEU A 57 0.89 -18.72 1.74
CA LEU A 57 0.92 -17.31 1.36
C LEU A 57 -0.44 -16.63 1.65
N PRO A 58 -0.49 -15.29 1.76
CA PRO A 58 -1.75 -14.58 1.87
C PRO A 58 -2.53 -14.68 0.55
N GLY A 59 -3.86 -14.84 0.61
CA GLY A 59 -4.69 -14.81 -0.60
C GLY A 59 -4.79 -13.41 -1.21
N ILE A 60 -4.75 -12.37 -0.37
CA ILE A 60 -4.86 -10.96 -0.78
C ILE A 60 -3.65 -10.20 -0.25
N GLY A 61 -2.95 -9.49 -1.14
CA GLY A 61 -1.84 -8.61 -0.82
C GLY A 61 -2.24 -7.14 -0.93
N VAL A 62 -2.38 -6.45 0.20
CA VAL A 62 -2.68 -5.00 0.23
C VAL A 62 -1.42 -4.24 0.65
N ALA A 63 -0.93 -3.34 -0.19
CA ALA A 63 0.28 -2.58 0.12
C ALA A 63 0.35 -1.19 -0.54
N ASP A 64 1.26 -0.39 -0.03
CA ASP A 64 1.49 0.99 -0.47
C ASP A 64 2.25 1.06 -1.80
N SER A 65 2.31 2.28 -2.36
CA SER A 65 2.98 2.50 -3.65
C SER A 65 4.47 2.18 -3.65
N GLY A 66 5.12 2.20 -2.48
CA GLY A 66 6.52 1.81 -2.31
C GLY A 66 6.79 0.34 -2.68
N TYR A 67 5.75 -0.49 -2.73
CA TYR A 67 5.83 -1.91 -3.08
C TYR A 67 5.52 -2.20 -4.55
N GLY A 68 5.03 -1.22 -5.31
CA GLY A 68 4.62 -1.40 -6.70
C GLY A 68 5.81 -1.51 -7.66
N SER A 69 6.36 -2.71 -7.83
CA SER A 69 7.40 -3.05 -8.81
C SER A 69 7.02 -4.25 -9.66
N GLU A 70 7.64 -4.38 -10.84
CA GLU A 70 7.40 -5.52 -11.74
C GLU A 70 7.64 -6.85 -11.03
N GLU A 71 8.77 -6.98 -10.34
CA GLU A 71 9.17 -8.17 -9.60
C GLU A 71 8.12 -8.57 -8.54
N ASN A 72 7.62 -7.60 -7.77
CA ASN A 72 6.61 -7.86 -6.75
C ASN A 72 5.26 -8.25 -7.36
N TYR A 73 4.83 -7.57 -8.43
CA TYR A 73 3.60 -7.92 -9.13
C TYR A 73 3.67 -9.31 -9.74
N ARG A 74 4.80 -9.65 -10.37
CA ARG A 74 5.06 -10.98 -10.92
C ARG A 74 5.01 -12.05 -9.84
N PHE A 75 5.74 -11.86 -8.74
CA PHE A 75 5.73 -12.79 -7.61
C PHE A 75 4.31 -13.04 -7.09
N MET A 76 3.53 -11.98 -6.88
CA MET A 76 2.14 -12.12 -6.43
C MET A 76 1.28 -12.88 -7.45
N GLN A 77 1.41 -12.57 -8.74
CA GLN A 77 0.64 -13.27 -9.78
C GLN A 77 1.00 -14.76 -9.87
N GLU A 78 2.30 -15.10 -9.89
CA GLU A 78 2.78 -16.49 -9.99
C GLU A 78 2.38 -17.33 -8.77
N ASN A 79 2.19 -16.70 -7.61
CA ASN A 79 1.75 -17.37 -6.38
C ASN A 79 0.24 -17.26 -6.10
N GLY A 80 -0.56 -16.76 -7.06
CA GLY A 80 -2.01 -16.66 -6.92
C GLY A 80 -2.47 -15.64 -5.86
N ILE A 81 -1.64 -14.65 -5.53
CA ILE A 81 -1.95 -13.59 -4.57
C ILE A 81 -2.66 -12.44 -5.29
N GLU A 82 -3.85 -12.08 -4.83
CA GLU A 82 -4.59 -10.94 -5.36
C GLU A 82 -3.96 -9.62 -4.90
N ALA A 83 -3.25 -8.96 -5.83
CA ALA A 83 -2.49 -7.75 -5.55
C ALA A 83 -3.37 -6.49 -5.59
N PHE A 84 -3.67 -5.92 -4.42
CA PHE A 84 -4.17 -4.57 -4.21
C PHE A 84 -3.02 -3.64 -3.81
N VAL A 85 -1.96 -3.65 -4.60
CA VAL A 85 -0.74 -2.87 -4.36
C VAL A 85 -0.71 -1.67 -5.30
N LYS A 86 -0.67 -0.48 -4.73
CA LYS A 86 -0.58 0.77 -5.50
C LYS A 86 0.73 0.81 -6.30
N TYR A 87 0.70 1.45 -7.45
CA TYR A 87 1.92 1.89 -8.14
C TYR A 87 2.16 3.39 -7.87
N ASN A 88 3.39 3.85 -8.04
CA ASN A 88 3.84 5.20 -7.68
C ASN A 88 2.95 6.34 -8.19
N TYR A 89 2.39 6.19 -9.38
CA TYR A 89 1.63 7.26 -10.04
C TYR A 89 0.12 7.21 -9.78
N PHE A 90 -0.38 6.12 -9.17
CA PHE A 90 -1.82 5.88 -8.96
C PHE A 90 -2.53 7.04 -8.25
N HIS A 91 -1.94 7.55 -7.16
CA HIS A 91 -2.52 8.67 -6.41
C HIS A 91 -2.59 9.97 -7.21
N LYS A 92 -1.64 10.20 -8.11
CA LYS A 92 -1.59 11.42 -8.91
C LYS A 92 -2.69 11.42 -9.97
N GLU A 93 -2.96 10.26 -10.56
CA GLU A 93 -3.99 10.05 -11.58
C GLU A 93 -5.41 10.23 -11.06
N GLN A 94 -5.64 9.93 -9.77
CA GLN A 94 -6.95 10.04 -9.13
C GLN A 94 -7.29 11.48 -8.71
N ARG A 95 -6.43 12.47 -8.96
CA ARG A 95 -6.70 13.86 -8.61
C ARG A 95 -7.66 14.48 -9.65
N PRO A 96 -8.66 15.29 -9.24
CA PRO A 96 -9.65 15.86 -10.17
C PRO A 96 -9.08 16.69 -11.32
N ARG A 97 -7.91 17.33 -11.12
CA ARG A 97 -7.24 18.18 -12.12
C ARG A 97 -6.03 17.50 -12.77
N TYR A 98 -5.94 16.18 -12.69
CA TYR A 98 -4.84 15.47 -13.31
C TYR A 98 -5.03 15.37 -14.82
N THR A 99 -4.14 16.01 -15.57
CA THR A 99 -4.04 15.83 -17.02
C THR A 99 -2.75 15.07 -17.32
N PRO A 100 -2.83 13.90 -18.00
CA PRO A 100 -1.63 13.20 -18.43
C PRO A 100 -0.87 14.08 -19.43
N ASN A 101 0.44 14.23 -19.21
CA ASN A 101 1.23 14.99 -20.16
C ASN A 101 1.37 14.17 -21.46
N PRO A 102 0.97 14.73 -22.61
CA PRO A 102 0.90 14.00 -23.88
C PRO A 102 2.26 13.53 -24.38
N PHE A 103 3.36 14.10 -23.85
CA PHE A 103 4.71 13.71 -24.19
C PHE A 103 5.24 12.56 -23.34
N HIS A 104 4.54 12.03 -22.33
CA HIS A 104 4.98 10.82 -21.64
C HIS A 104 4.68 9.56 -22.45
N ALA A 105 5.54 8.55 -22.36
CA ALA A 105 5.35 7.27 -23.05
C ALA A 105 4.04 6.57 -22.68
N GLU A 106 3.59 6.72 -21.43
CA GLU A 106 2.32 6.18 -20.92
C GLU A 106 1.08 6.80 -21.61
N SER A 107 1.23 7.99 -22.19
CA SER A 107 0.16 8.71 -22.92
C SER A 107 0.14 8.40 -24.42
N LEU A 108 1.16 7.72 -24.95
CA LEU A 108 1.29 7.43 -26.37
C LEU A 108 0.45 6.21 -26.75
N HIS A 109 -0.13 6.23 -27.95
CA HIS A 109 -0.84 5.08 -28.48
C HIS A 109 0.17 3.99 -28.89
N TYR A 110 -0.07 2.76 -28.44
CA TYR A 110 0.70 1.58 -28.82
C TYR A 110 -0.15 0.67 -29.70
N ASN A 111 0.35 0.34 -30.89
CA ASN A 111 -0.24 -0.68 -31.74
C ASN A 111 0.50 -2.02 -31.49
N ALA A 112 -0.20 -2.96 -30.86
CA ALA A 112 0.35 -4.27 -30.53
C ALA A 112 0.47 -5.22 -31.75
N GLY A 113 -0.31 -5.00 -32.81
CA GLY A 113 -0.30 -5.85 -34.01
C GLY A 113 0.94 -5.63 -34.87
N GLU A 114 1.36 -4.37 -35.02
CA GLU A 114 2.50 -3.96 -35.85
C GLU A 114 3.72 -3.50 -35.02
N ASP A 115 3.65 -3.59 -33.69
CA ASP A 115 4.71 -3.25 -32.73
C ASP A 115 5.34 -1.86 -32.92
N TYR A 116 4.50 -0.81 -32.85
CA TYR A 116 4.96 0.58 -32.89
C TYR A 116 4.17 1.50 -31.95
N TYR A 117 4.80 2.61 -31.58
CA TYR A 117 4.16 3.71 -30.87
C TYR A 117 3.88 4.88 -31.80
N VAL A 118 2.83 5.66 -31.51
CA VAL A 118 2.54 6.91 -32.22
C VAL A 118 2.98 8.08 -31.37
N CYS A 119 3.84 8.94 -31.92
CA CYS A 119 4.27 10.16 -31.23
C CYS A 119 3.15 11.22 -31.25
N PRO A 120 3.24 12.29 -30.44
CA PRO A 120 2.19 13.33 -30.41
C PRO A 120 2.02 14.10 -31.73
N MET A 121 3.01 14.04 -32.63
CA MET A 121 2.94 14.60 -33.99
C MET A 121 2.34 13.60 -35.00
N GLY A 122 1.93 12.41 -34.57
CA GLY A 122 1.34 11.37 -35.43
C GLY A 122 2.34 10.43 -36.11
N GLN A 123 3.64 10.59 -35.86
CA GLN A 123 4.67 9.76 -36.51
C GLN A 123 4.80 8.39 -35.84
N HIS A 124 5.10 7.36 -36.63
CA HIS A 124 5.41 6.03 -36.09
C HIS A 124 6.79 6.01 -35.43
N MET A 125 6.85 5.35 -34.28
CA MET A 125 8.05 5.06 -33.52
C MET A 125 8.26 3.55 -33.54
N ASN A 126 9.20 3.09 -34.37
CA ASN A 126 9.45 1.67 -34.60
C ASN A 126 10.37 1.11 -33.53
N ARG A 127 10.21 -0.18 -33.23
CA ARG A 127 11.08 -0.89 -32.30
C ARG A 127 12.51 -0.97 -32.86
N ILE A 128 13.48 -0.60 -32.03
CA ILE A 128 14.92 -0.63 -32.38
C ILE A 128 15.70 -1.68 -31.58
N GLY A 129 15.05 -2.32 -30.61
CA GLY A 129 15.64 -3.42 -29.83
C GLY A 129 15.07 -3.50 -28.43
N THR A 130 15.69 -4.36 -27.63
CA THR A 130 15.37 -4.58 -26.23
C THR A 130 16.57 -4.22 -25.36
N ARG A 131 16.30 -3.61 -24.22
CA ARG A 131 17.27 -3.36 -23.16
C ARG A 131 16.94 -4.26 -21.97
N HIS A 132 17.97 -4.88 -21.42
CA HIS A 132 17.88 -5.61 -20.16
C HIS A 132 18.60 -4.80 -19.09
N ASP A 133 17.93 -4.60 -17.96
CA ASP A 133 18.51 -3.97 -16.78
C ASP A 133 18.36 -4.92 -15.59
N LYS A 134 19.29 -4.82 -14.63
CA LYS A 134 19.28 -5.60 -13.41
C LYS A 134 18.88 -4.71 -12.24
N THR A 135 17.85 -5.10 -11.50
CA THR A 135 17.43 -4.40 -10.28
C THR A 135 18.41 -4.67 -9.14
N ALA A 136 18.25 -3.94 -8.03
CA ALA A 136 19.05 -4.16 -6.82
C ALA A 136 18.85 -5.55 -6.17
N SER A 137 17.71 -6.21 -6.38
CA SER A 137 17.47 -7.62 -6.00
C SER A 137 18.18 -8.61 -6.92
N GLY A 138 18.64 -8.16 -8.09
CA GLY A 138 19.19 -9.01 -9.13
C GLY A 138 18.19 -9.49 -10.17
N TYR A 139 16.92 -9.07 -10.05
CA TYR A 139 15.88 -9.36 -11.05
C TYR A 139 16.19 -8.67 -12.38
N ILE A 140 15.96 -9.37 -13.49
CA ILE A 140 16.19 -8.86 -14.84
C ILE A 140 14.88 -8.28 -15.37
N THR A 141 14.85 -6.96 -15.56
CA THR A 141 13.75 -6.26 -16.22
C THR A 141 14.02 -6.11 -17.70
N GLU A 142 12.98 -6.27 -18.51
CA GLU A 142 13.03 -6.11 -19.96
C GLU A 142 12.29 -4.85 -20.39
N SER A 143 12.97 -3.97 -21.14
CA SER A 143 12.37 -2.75 -21.71
C SER A 143 12.58 -2.71 -23.22
N ALA A 144 11.48 -2.63 -23.98
CA ALA A 144 11.52 -2.44 -25.42
C ALA A 144 11.82 -0.97 -25.74
N ARG A 145 12.69 -0.72 -26.73
CA ARG A 145 13.08 0.62 -27.17
C ARG A 145 12.44 0.95 -28.50
N TYR A 146 11.82 2.13 -28.59
CA TYR A 146 11.17 2.62 -29.80
C TYR A 146 11.74 3.98 -30.18
N LYS A 147 11.98 4.20 -31.48
CA LYS A 147 12.60 5.43 -32.00
C LYS A 147 11.70 6.08 -33.04
N ALA A 148 11.50 7.39 -32.91
CA ALA A 148 10.82 8.19 -33.92
C ALA A 148 11.66 8.30 -35.20
N GLN A 149 11.00 8.42 -36.35
CA GLN A 149 11.67 8.45 -37.64
C GLN A 149 12.33 9.81 -37.94
N ARG A 150 11.63 10.93 -37.71
CA ARG A 150 12.14 12.27 -38.06
C ARG A 150 11.66 13.34 -37.07
N CYS A 151 12.51 13.70 -36.12
CA CYS A 151 12.23 14.77 -35.15
C CYS A 151 12.86 16.12 -35.51
N GLU A 152 13.75 16.16 -36.50
CA GLU A 152 14.37 17.40 -36.98
C GLU A 152 13.29 18.34 -37.56
N GLY A 153 13.32 19.61 -37.13
CA GLY A 153 12.33 20.61 -37.54
C GLY A 153 10.92 20.39 -36.96
N CYS A 154 10.71 19.44 -36.06
CA CYS A 154 9.39 19.19 -35.47
C CYS A 154 8.95 20.37 -34.57
N PRO A 155 7.76 20.97 -34.81
CA PRO A 155 7.27 22.10 -34.00
C PRO A 155 7.12 21.76 -32.51
N LEU A 156 6.88 20.48 -32.20
CA LEU A 156 6.69 20.00 -30.83
C LEU A 156 8.02 19.65 -30.12
N HIS A 157 9.17 19.72 -30.80
CA HIS A 157 10.46 19.24 -30.28
C HIS A 157 10.78 19.81 -28.89
N GLY A 158 10.66 21.13 -28.71
CA GLY A 158 11.01 21.82 -27.45
C GLY A 158 10.23 21.31 -26.22
N SER A 159 8.99 20.87 -26.40
CA SER A 159 8.16 20.30 -25.31
C SER A 159 8.21 18.77 -25.25
N CYS A 160 8.65 18.10 -26.33
CA CYS A 160 8.56 16.66 -26.50
C CYS A 160 9.74 15.89 -25.87
N PHE A 161 10.98 16.30 -26.14
CA PHE A 161 12.19 15.68 -25.56
C PHE A 161 13.40 16.61 -25.72
N LYS A 162 14.45 16.41 -24.91
CA LYS A 162 15.63 17.29 -24.85
C LYS A 162 16.88 16.76 -25.54
N ALA A 163 16.93 15.47 -25.85
CA ALA A 163 18.13 14.83 -26.42
C ALA A 163 18.35 15.25 -27.89
N ARG A 164 19.58 15.14 -28.38
CA ARG A 164 19.90 15.35 -29.81
C ARG A 164 19.42 14.15 -30.64
N GLY A 165 19.01 14.41 -31.88
CA GLY A 165 18.54 13.38 -32.82
C GLY A 165 17.05 13.08 -32.65
N ASN A 166 16.65 11.84 -32.94
CA ASN A 166 15.25 11.44 -32.83
C ASN A 166 14.92 10.95 -31.42
N ARG A 167 13.67 11.22 -31.00
CA ARG A 167 13.13 10.75 -29.74
C ARG A 167 13.20 9.22 -29.63
N ILE A 168 13.71 8.73 -28.50
CA ILE A 168 13.67 7.33 -28.10
C ILE A 168 12.84 7.22 -26.82
N ILE A 169 11.99 6.20 -26.74
CA ILE A 169 11.29 5.81 -25.52
C ILE A 169 11.69 4.38 -25.15
N GLU A 170 11.78 4.12 -23.85
CA GLU A 170 11.95 2.77 -23.30
C GLU A 170 10.66 2.40 -22.56
N VAL A 171 10.08 1.26 -22.92
CA VAL A 171 8.79 0.82 -22.38
C VAL A 171 8.89 -0.60 -21.88
N ASN A 172 8.53 -0.79 -20.62
CA ASN A 172 8.40 -2.10 -20.01
C ASN A 172 6.93 -2.55 -20.10
N HIS A 173 6.65 -3.40 -21.09
CA HIS A 173 5.29 -3.88 -21.38
C HIS A 173 4.70 -4.71 -20.24
N ARG A 174 5.52 -5.54 -19.58
CA ARG A 174 5.09 -6.37 -18.45
C ARG A 174 4.64 -5.51 -17.28
N LEU A 175 5.48 -4.55 -16.88
CA LEU A 175 5.13 -3.61 -15.81
C LEU A 175 3.88 -2.79 -16.14
N ASN A 176 3.72 -2.35 -17.39
CA ASN A 176 2.52 -1.64 -17.81
C ASN A 176 1.27 -2.52 -17.74
N GLN A 177 1.37 -3.80 -18.09
CA GLN A 177 0.28 -4.76 -17.89
C GLN A 177 -0.07 -4.92 -16.41
N TYR A 178 0.93 -5.07 -15.53
CA TYR A 178 0.71 -5.15 -14.09
C TYR A 178 0.06 -3.89 -13.52
N LYS A 179 0.52 -2.69 -13.93
CA LYS A 179 -0.09 -1.43 -13.51
C LYS A 179 -1.55 -1.31 -13.95
N ARG A 180 -1.90 -1.79 -15.17
CA ARG A 180 -3.29 -1.83 -15.66
C ARG A 180 -4.16 -2.73 -14.78
N GLN A 181 -3.73 -3.98 -14.56
CA GLN A 181 -4.43 -4.91 -13.67
C GLN A 181 -4.58 -4.36 -12.24
N ALA A 182 -3.50 -3.78 -11.69
CA ALA A 182 -3.54 -3.16 -10.38
C ALA A 182 -4.51 -1.98 -10.34
N ARG A 183 -4.57 -1.14 -11.40
CA ARG A 183 -5.54 -0.04 -11.50
C ARG A 183 -6.97 -0.56 -11.47
N GLU A 184 -7.29 -1.54 -12.30
CA GLU A 184 -8.63 -2.15 -12.37
C GLU A 184 -9.06 -2.68 -11.00
N ARG A 185 -8.18 -3.44 -10.33
CA ARG A 185 -8.43 -3.94 -8.97
C ARG A 185 -8.62 -2.82 -7.96
N LEU A 186 -7.75 -1.81 -7.96
CA LEU A 186 -7.79 -0.72 -6.97
C LEU A 186 -9.03 0.17 -7.12
N VAL A 187 -9.56 0.32 -8.34
CA VAL A 187 -10.76 1.12 -8.63
C VAL A 187 -12.05 0.32 -8.41
N SER A 188 -12.01 -1.00 -8.45
CA SER A 188 -13.15 -1.86 -8.08
C SER A 188 -13.69 -1.55 -6.68
N GLU A 189 -14.94 -1.95 -6.41
CA GLU A 189 -15.56 -1.81 -5.09
C GLU A 189 -14.72 -2.45 -3.98
N GLU A 190 -14.16 -3.64 -4.25
CA GLU A 190 -13.28 -4.31 -3.30
C GLU A 190 -11.98 -3.53 -3.07
N GLY A 191 -11.39 -2.98 -4.14
CA GLY A 191 -10.20 -2.13 -4.04
C GLY A 191 -10.45 -0.85 -3.26
N VAL A 192 -11.61 -0.22 -3.42
CA VAL A 192 -12.04 0.92 -2.61
C VAL A 192 -12.17 0.53 -1.14
N ARG A 193 -12.79 -0.63 -0.85
CA ARG A 193 -12.92 -1.18 0.51
C ARG A 193 -11.56 -1.43 1.16
N HIS A 194 -10.64 -2.12 0.47
CA HIS A 194 -9.29 -2.39 0.98
C HIS A 194 -8.49 -1.10 1.18
N ARG A 195 -8.62 -0.12 0.27
CA ARG A 195 -7.99 1.20 0.42
C ARG A 195 -8.53 1.97 1.63
N GLY A 196 -9.84 1.94 1.87
CA GLY A 196 -10.47 2.58 3.02
C GLY A 196 -10.08 1.94 4.35
N ARG A 197 -9.83 0.63 4.36
CA ARG A 197 -9.36 -0.10 5.55
C ARG A 197 -7.96 0.29 5.99
N ARG A 198 -7.14 0.91 5.14
CA ARG A 198 -5.76 1.31 5.48
C ARG A 198 -5.67 2.19 6.73
N CYS A 199 -6.57 3.17 6.85
CA CYS A 199 -6.62 4.06 8.01
C CYS A 199 -7.01 3.33 9.29
N ILE A 200 -7.71 2.20 9.15
CA ILE A 200 -8.23 1.40 10.25
C ILE A 200 -7.25 0.29 10.61
N GLU A 201 -6.57 -0.33 9.65
CA GLU A 201 -5.70 -1.49 9.83
C GLU A 201 -4.25 -1.07 10.16
N PRO A 202 -3.32 -0.93 9.18
CA PRO A 202 -1.91 -0.68 9.52
C PRO A 202 -1.69 0.70 10.14
N GLU A 203 -2.38 1.75 9.67
CA GLU A 203 -2.14 3.12 10.15
C GLU A 203 -2.60 3.31 11.60
N ALA A 204 -3.71 2.67 12.01
CA ALA A 204 -4.15 2.71 13.39
C ALA A 204 -3.17 1.99 14.33
N VAL A 205 -2.62 0.85 13.90
CA VAL A 205 -1.61 0.12 14.67
C VAL A 205 -0.34 0.97 14.82
N PHE A 206 0.18 1.54 13.73
CA PHE A 206 1.34 2.44 13.78
C PHE A 206 1.07 3.70 14.60
N GLY A 207 -0.14 4.26 14.52
CA GLY A 207 -0.55 5.43 15.29
C GLY A 207 -0.58 5.16 16.79
N GLN A 208 -1.20 4.04 17.21
CA GLN A 208 -1.22 3.63 18.61
C GLN A 208 0.19 3.36 19.14
N MET A 209 1.01 2.65 18.37
CA MET A 209 2.39 2.37 18.73
C MET A 209 3.20 3.65 18.95
N LYS A 210 3.19 4.57 17.99
CA LYS A 210 4.06 5.76 18.02
C LYS A 210 3.57 6.88 18.93
N TYR A 211 2.26 7.14 18.95
CA TYR A 211 1.69 8.30 19.65
C TYR A 211 1.11 7.93 21.00
N ASN A 212 0.39 6.81 21.11
CA ASN A 212 -0.27 6.43 22.38
C ASN A 212 0.68 5.65 23.31
N MET A 213 1.64 4.92 22.75
CA MET A 213 2.59 4.10 23.52
C MET A 213 4.02 4.64 23.48
N ALA A 214 4.25 5.77 22.79
CA ALA A 214 5.55 6.41 22.64
C ALA A 214 6.67 5.49 22.09
N TYR A 215 6.33 4.40 21.40
CA TYR A 215 7.28 3.49 20.78
C TYR A 215 7.68 4.04 19.40
N ARG A 216 8.60 5.01 19.41
CA ARG A 216 9.05 5.73 18.19
C ARG A 216 10.42 5.31 17.70
N ARG A 217 11.24 4.72 18.56
CA ARG A 217 12.62 4.30 18.26
C ARG A 217 12.91 2.99 18.97
N PHE A 218 13.71 2.16 18.32
CA PHE A 218 14.28 0.97 18.93
C PHE A 218 15.29 1.39 20.00
N ARG A 219 15.26 0.70 21.13
CA ARG A 219 16.16 0.97 22.27
C ARG A 219 17.44 0.14 22.23
N HIS A 220 17.43 -0.91 21.42
CA HIS A 220 18.54 -1.85 21.30
C HIS A 220 19.28 -1.69 19.96
N VAL A 221 20.50 -2.19 19.93
CA VAL A 221 21.36 -2.25 18.74
C VAL A 221 21.64 -3.72 18.42
N GLY A 222 21.66 -4.06 17.13
CA GLY A 222 21.76 -5.43 16.63
C GLY A 222 20.38 -6.02 16.29
N GLU A 223 20.30 -6.73 15.17
CA GLU A 223 19.03 -7.24 14.61
C GLU A 223 18.30 -8.15 15.60
N ASP A 224 19.00 -9.07 16.26
CA ASP A 224 18.40 -10.01 17.21
C ASP A 224 17.72 -9.31 18.38
N LYS A 225 18.40 -8.32 18.98
CA LYS A 225 17.89 -7.58 20.14
C LYS A 225 16.71 -6.69 19.74
N VAL A 226 16.76 -6.07 18.57
CA VAL A 226 15.65 -5.24 18.06
C VAL A 226 14.46 -6.11 17.69
N THR A 227 14.69 -7.29 17.10
CA THR A 227 13.66 -8.27 16.79
C THR A 227 12.96 -8.75 18.05
N MET A 228 13.72 -9.12 19.09
CA MET A 228 13.21 -9.52 20.39
C MET A 228 12.37 -8.40 21.03
N ASP A 229 12.89 -7.16 21.07
CA ASP A 229 12.19 -6.00 21.63
C ASP A 229 10.83 -5.76 20.93
N PHE A 230 10.82 -5.80 19.60
CA PHE A 230 9.59 -5.63 18.84
C PHE A 230 8.64 -6.82 18.99
N ALA A 231 9.15 -8.05 19.11
CA ALA A 231 8.33 -9.24 19.35
C ALA A 231 7.53 -9.11 20.65
N PHE A 232 8.20 -8.74 21.75
CA PHE A 232 7.53 -8.50 23.03
C PHE A 232 6.50 -7.39 22.93
N PHE A 233 6.83 -6.29 22.24
CA PHE A 233 5.89 -5.21 21.98
C PHE A 233 4.65 -5.71 21.22
N ALA A 234 4.83 -6.47 20.13
CA ALA A 234 3.74 -6.98 19.31
C ALA A 234 2.83 -7.95 20.08
N ILE A 235 3.40 -8.83 20.90
CA ILE A 235 2.65 -9.74 21.79
C ILE A 235 1.83 -8.93 22.79
N ALA A 236 2.45 -7.99 23.51
CA ALA A 236 1.77 -7.15 24.49
C ALA A 236 0.66 -6.29 23.84
N PHE A 237 0.92 -5.74 22.64
CA PHE A 237 -0.04 -5.00 21.85
C PHE A 237 -1.27 -5.85 21.50
N ASN A 238 -1.04 -7.06 21.01
CA ASN A 238 -2.11 -8.00 20.66
C ASN A 238 -2.91 -8.42 21.89
N ILE A 239 -2.26 -8.80 23.01
CA ILE A 239 -2.94 -9.18 24.26
C ILE A 239 -3.80 -8.03 24.79
N LYS A 240 -3.24 -6.81 24.87
CA LYS A 240 -3.99 -5.61 25.28
C LYS A 240 -5.26 -5.44 24.44
N LYS A 241 -5.15 -5.66 23.14
CA LYS A 241 -6.27 -5.57 22.20
C LYS A 241 -7.29 -6.69 22.39
N MET A 242 -6.84 -7.93 22.59
CA MET A 242 -7.72 -9.07 22.90
C MET A 242 -8.55 -8.77 24.14
N CYS A 243 -7.92 -8.34 25.23
CA CYS A 243 -8.59 -7.97 26.47
C CYS A 243 -9.62 -6.83 26.27
N ALA A 244 -9.28 -5.82 25.47
CA ALA A 244 -10.20 -4.72 25.17
C ALA A 244 -11.43 -5.20 24.37
N LYS A 245 -11.24 -6.07 23.37
CA LYS A 245 -12.34 -6.67 22.60
C LYS A 245 -13.23 -7.53 23.50
N LEU A 246 -12.65 -8.42 24.30
CA LEU A 246 -13.40 -9.28 25.24
C LEU A 246 -14.23 -8.45 26.24
N ARG A 247 -13.66 -7.37 26.80
CA ARG A 247 -14.39 -6.45 27.68
C ARG A 247 -15.56 -5.77 26.99
N LYS A 248 -15.42 -5.40 25.71
CA LYS A 248 -16.49 -4.76 24.94
C LYS A 248 -17.63 -5.75 24.68
N THR A 249 -17.31 -6.96 24.22
CA THR A 249 -18.30 -8.03 23.99
C THR A 249 -19.02 -8.41 25.28
N GLY A 250 -18.31 -8.53 26.41
CA GLY A 250 -18.93 -8.79 27.71
C GLY A 250 -19.88 -7.66 28.16
N LYS A 251 -19.54 -6.40 27.90
CA LYS A 251 -20.44 -5.26 28.16
C LYS A 251 -21.67 -5.26 27.25
N GLU A 252 -21.52 -5.59 25.98
CA GLU A 252 -22.64 -5.72 25.04
C GLU A 252 -23.59 -6.83 25.48
N LEU A 253 -23.06 -7.97 25.93
CA LEU A 253 -23.85 -9.06 26.49
C LEU A 253 -24.59 -8.64 27.77
N ILE A 254 -23.94 -7.92 28.69
CA ILE A 254 -24.57 -7.38 29.90
C ILE A 254 -25.65 -6.34 29.56
N THR A 255 -25.43 -5.53 28.52
CA THR A 255 -26.42 -4.54 28.08
C THR A 255 -27.63 -5.23 27.46
N LEU A 256 -27.41 -6.24 26.62
CA LEU A 256 -28.46 -7.04 26.00
C LEU A 256 -29.30 -7.78 27.05
N THR A 257 -28.66 -8.41 28.04
CA THR A 257 -29.39 -9.07 29.13
C THR A 257 -30.17 -8.06 29.96
N LYS A 258 -29.60 -6.89 30.30
CA LYS A 258 -30.37 -5.82 30.96
C LYS A 258 -31.58 -5.37 30.13
N SER A 259 -31.44 -5.18 28.82
CA SER A 259 -32.55 -4.81 27.95
C SER A 259 -33.62 -5.90 27.86
N ILE A 260 -33.25 -7.18 27.86
CA ILE A 260 -34.18 -8.31 27.90
C ILE A 260 -34.92 -8.36 29.24
N PHE A 261 -34.21 -8.23 30.36
CA PHE A 261 -34.82 -8.23 31.70
C PHE A 261 -35.69 -6.99 31.96
N ILE A 262 -35.29 -5.81 31.48
CA ILE A 262 -36.11 -4.59 31.56
C ILE A 262 -37.33 -4.69 30.63
N GLY A 263 -37.19 -5.24 29.42
CA GLY A 263 -38.31 -5.48 28.50
C GLY A 263 -39.34 -6.49 29.04
N LEU A 264 -38.88 -7.51 29.77
CA LEU A 264 -39.73 -8.45 30.51
C LEU A 264 -40.43 -7.81 31.72
N PHE A 265 -39.83 -6.80 32.37
CA PHE A 265 -40.46 -6.05 33.45
C PHE A 265 -41.50 -5.04 32.94
N ILE A 266 -41.25 -4.39 31.80
CA ILE A 266 -42.19 -3.45 31.18
C ILE A 266 -43.41 -4.19 30.62
N THR A 267 -43.24 -5.39 30.06
CA THR A 267 -44.38 -6.21 29.59
C THR A 267 -45.18 -6.85 30.73
N ARG A 268 -44.65 -6.92 31.96
CA ARG A 268 -45.37 -7.41 33.14
C ARG A 268 -46.13 -6.32 33.91
N TYR A 269 -45.87 -5.05 33.62
CA TYR A 269 -46.53 -3.88 34.21
C TYR A 269 -47.14 -2.93 33.16
N ASN A 270 -47.75 -3.47 32.10
CA ASN A 270 -48.67 -2.71 31.26
C ASN A 270 -50.05 -2.57 31.94
N GLY A 271 -50.03 -1.95 33.12
CA GLY A 271 -51.15 -1.28 33.73
C GLY A 271 -50.77 0.19 33.93
N ASN A 272 -51.05 1.01 32.92
CA ASN A 272 -51.09 2.48 32.95
C ASN A 272 -49.92 3.22 33.64
N ILE A 273 -48.80 3.47 32.95
CA ILE A 273 -48.01 4.69 33.21
C ILE A 273 -47.48 5.25 31.89
N ALA A 274 -47.95 6.46 31.55
CA ALA A 274 -47.36 7.32 30.53
C ALA A 274 -46.02 7.87 31.04
N THR A 275 -44.94 7.66 30.29
CA THR A 275 -43.68 8.38 30.54
C THR A 275 -42.97 8.74 29.24
N CYS A 276 -42.94 10.05 29.01
CA CYS A 276 -42.12 10.78 28.06
C CYS A 276 -40.63 10.52 28.34
N TYR A 277 -39.84 10.18 27.32
CA TYR A 277 -38.38 10.09 27.42
C TYR A 277 -37.72 11.14 26.52
N GLN A 278 -37.24 12.23 27.14
CA GLN A 278 -36.23 13.13 26.57
C GLN A 278 -34.83 12.54 26.81
N MET A 279 -34.02 12.37 25.77
CA MET A 279 -32.58 12.11 25.89
C MET A 279 -31.78 13.39 25.63
N ASN A 280 -31.12 13.89 26.67
CA ASN A 280 -30.18 15.02 26.58
C ASN A 280 -28.79 14.55 26.16
N GLU A 281 -28.21 15.20 25.15
CA GLU A 281 -26.79 15.18 24.82
C GLU A 281 -25.94 15.78 25.96
N LYS A 282 -24.81 15.14 26.28
CA LYS A 282 -23.69 15.81 26.96
C LYS A 282 -22.45 15.72 26.10
N LYS A 283 -22.08 16.85 25.49
CA LYS A 283 -20.72 17.16 25.04
C LYS A 283 -19.83 17.32 26.29
N ALA A 284 -18.64 16.76 26.25
CA ALA A 284 -17.57 17.06 27.21
C ALA A 284 -16.41 17.70 26.44
N ALA A 285 -15.86 18.75 27.05
CA ALA A 285 -14.77 19.59 26.59
C ALA A 285 -13.43 18.85 26.48
#